data_AF-A0A660WJM2-F1
#
_entry.id   AF-A0A660WJM2-F1
#
_cell.length_a   1.000
_cell.length_b   1.000
_cell.length_c   1.000
_cell.angle_alpha   90.00
_cell.angle_beta   90.00
_cell.angle_gamma   90.00
#
_symmetry.space_group_name_H-M   'P 1'
#
loop_
_entity.id
_entity.type
_entity.pdbx_description
1 polymer ?
#
loop_
_entity_poly.entity_id
_entity_poly.type
_entity_poly.pdbx_seq_one_letter_code
_entity_poly.pdbx_strand_id
1 'polypeptide(L)'
;MLVEDKRKLKQGFQISIGVLVFQIFLSSIFYIMYTKTKSPLLLSETFHIGIGIPISGILFLLYHQRYRERLEIEELEELKKREGKIFKEEESLILVSRVRLRQIEKWFIPAITFIITFFLIYTPLKLIAYFRGKKIPYHPSSVIPLLLIGLTFPIFILSRYILGMSKDKRWKDLQSLGSFLGVNAIFSFLTAISLTFKNLNLPKVEWFIFYFLNFFLILIGIEYFLNIIASFYISGKEKRYPFDSKILYLLALPEEVIPSFSEIIEYQFGFRITQTWFYQFIKKRIIPLLLLQITLLYLLSCIVIVRPYERCFIEFLGKPIGNGKIFGPGLHLKFPWPI
;
A
#
# COMPACT_ATOMS: atom_id res chain seq x y z
N MET A 1 -18.29 -28.02 13.72
CA MET A 1 -16.91 -27.54 13.50
C MET A 1 -16.45 -27.76 12.05
N LEU A 2 -16.53 -28.98 11.50
CA LEU A 2 -16.09 -29.31 10.12
C LEU A 2 -16.83 -28.55 8.99
N VAL A 3 -18.16 -28.42 9.09
CA VAL A 3 -18.98 -27.70 8.09
C VAL A 3 -18.60 -26.20 8.02
N GLU A 4 -18.30 -25.60 9.18
CA GLU A 4 -17.91 -24.19 9.26
C GLU A 4 -16.49 -23.96 8.73
N ASP A 5 -15.57 -24.89 8.98
CA ASP A 5 -14.23 -24.92 8.38
C ASP A 5 -14.29 -24.92 6.85
N LYS A 6 -15.09 -25.82 6.29
CA LYS A 6 -15.30 -25.97 4.84
C LYS A 6 -15.88 -24.70 4.21
N ARG A 7 -16.89 -24.09 4.85
CA ARG A 7 -17.50 -22.83 4.39
C ARG A 7 -16.48 -21.70 4.36
N LYS A 8 -15.67 -21.56 5.42
CA LYS A 8 -14.63 -20.50 5.48
C LYS A 8 -13.55 -20.70 4.42
N LEU A 9 -13.10 -21.94 4.17
CA LEU A 9 -12.12 -22.20 3.10
C LEU A 9 -12.69 -21.93 1.71
N LYS A 10 -13.96 -22.28 1.46
CA LYS A 10 -14.65 -21.94 0.21
C LYS A 10 -14.75 -20.43 0.00
N GLN A 11 -15.04 -19.67 1.05
CA GLN A 11 -15.05 -18.20 1.00
C GLN A 11 -13.65 -17.64 0.72
N GLY A 12 -12.61 -18.14 1.39
CA GLY A 12 -11.22 -17.74 1.12
C GLY A 12 -10.83 -17.97 -0.35
N PHE A 13 -11.19 -19.14 -0.89
CA PHE A 13 -11.04 -19.45 -2.32
C PHE A 13 -11.77 -18.45 -3.23
N GLN A 14 -13.03 -18.14 -2.94
CA GLN A 14 -13.84 -17.17 -3.72
C GLN A 14 -13.25 -15.75 -3.67
N ILE A 15 -12.69 -15.35 -2.53
CA ILE A 15 -12.04 -14.05 -2.38
C ILE A 15 -10.76 -14.01 -3.20
N SER A 16 -9.90 -15.03 -3.11
CA SER A 16 -8.65 -15.08 -3.86
C SER A 16 -8.87 -15.03 -5.38
N ILE A 17 -9.88 -15.74 -5.91
CA ILE A 17 -10.22 -15.66 -7.34
C ILE A 17 -10.80 -14.28 -7.71
N GLY A 18 -11.67 -13.71 -6.87
CA GLY A 18 -12.23 -12.38 -7.10
C GLY A 18 -11.14 -11.31 -7.17
N VAL A 19 -10.17 -11.36 -6.25
CA VAL A 19 -9.03 -10.44 -6.25
C VAL A 19 -8.10 -10.69 -7.44
N LEU A 20 -7.88 -11.94 -7.84
CA LEU A 20 -7.08 -12.24 -9.03
C LEU A 20 -7.68 -11.60 -10.29
N VAL A 21 -8.99 -11.77 -10.50
CA VAL A 21 -9.70 -11.14 -11.63
C VAL A 21 -9.62 -9.61 -11.53
N PHE A 22 -9.82 -9.07 -10.33
CA PHE A 22 -9.71 -7.64 -10.07
C PHE A 22 -8.31 -7.09 -10.38
N GLN A 23 -7.24 -7.78 -9.99
CA GLN A 23 -5.86 -7.38 -10.26
C GLN A 23 -5.53 -7.43 -11.76
N ILE A 24 -6.01 -8.44 -12.49
CA ILE A 24 -5.86 -8.52 -13.96
C ILE A 24 -6.55 -7.32 -14.63
N PHE A 25 -7.79 -7.03 -14.20
CA PHE A 25 -8.56 -5.90 -14.72
C PHE A 25 -7.88 -4.56 -14.42
N LEU A 26 -7.43 -4.35 -13.17
CA LEU A 26 -6.70 -3.15 -12.78
C LEU A 26 -5.40 -2.98 -13.56
N SER A 27 -4.57 -4.04 -13.64
CA SER A 27 -3.31 -3.99 -14.38
C SER A 27 -3.55 -3.63 -15.86
N SER A 28 -4.62 -4.14 -16.47
CA SER A 28 -5.03 -3.79 -17.83
C SER A 28 -5.42 -2.32 -17.96
N ILE A 29 -6.21 -1.78 -17.02
CA ILE A 29 -6.60 -0.36 -17.00
C ILE A 29 -5.36 0.54 -16.86
N PHE A 30 -4.47 0.25 -15.91
CA PHE A 30 -3.25 1.02 -15.68
C PHE A 30 -2.34 0.99 -16.90
N TYR A 31 -2.22 -0.17 -17.56
CA TYR A 31 -1.48 -0.28 -18.82
C TYR A 31 -2.09 0.58 -19.94
N ILE A 32 -3.42 0.57 -20.09
CA ILE A 32 -4.11 1.44 -21.06
C ILE A 32 -3.83 2.92 -20.76
N MET A 33 -3.89 3.35 -19.50
CA MET A 33 -3.53 4.72 -19.11
C MET A 33 -2.07 5.07 -19.40
N TYR A 34 -1.16 4.12 -19.17
CA TYR A 34 0.24 4.26 -19.52
C TYR A 34 0.41 4.46 -21.03
N THR A 35 -0.25 3.68 -21.89
CA THR A 35 -0.11 3.86 -23.36
C THR A 35 -0.54 5.25 -23.83
N LYS A 36 -1.54 5.85 -23.17
CA LYS A 36 -2.02 7.20 -23.48
C LYS A 36 -1.13 8.32 -22.95
N THR A 37 -0.53 8.15 -21.77
CA THR A 37 0.29 9.19 -21.12
C THR A 37 1.78 9.07 -21.39
N LYS A 38 2.27 7.84 -21.56
CA LYS A 38 3.70 7.47 -21.55
C LYS A 38 4.44 7.96 -20.30
N SER A 39 3.73 8.09 -19.17
CA SER A 39 4.31 8.50 -17.88
C SER A 39 5.21 7.41 -17.30
N PRO A 40 6.47 7.73 -16.90
CA PRO A 40 7.33 6.80 -16.18
C PRO A 40 6.70 6.29 -14.89
N LEU A 41 6.04 7.16 -14.13
CA LEU A 41 5.40 6.78 -12.86
C LEU A 41 4.26 5.80 -13.08
N LEU A 42 3.37 6.05 -14.06
CA LEU A 42 2.30 5.11 -14.41
C LEU A 42 2.83 3.75 -14.87
N LEU A 43 3.98 3.71 -15.56
CA LEU A 43 4.59 2.44 -15.96
C LEU A 43 5.05 1.63 -14.74
N SER A 44 5.74 2.29 -13.80
CA SER A 44 6.16 1.67 -12.55
C SER A 44 4.96 1.20 -11.72
N GLU A 45 3.89 1.99 -11.67
CA GLU A 45 2.68 1.62 -10.93
C GLU A 45 1.88 0.50 -11.62
N THR A 46 1.87 0.46 -12.96
CA THR A 46 1.29 -0.66 -13.71
C THR A 46 2.00 -1.97 -13.37
N PHE A 47 3.34 -1.93 -13.30
CA PHE A 47 4.14 -3.09 -12.91
C PHE A 47 3.89 -3.49 -11.45
N HIS A 48 3.86 -2.52 -10.54
CA HIS A 48 3.53 -2.72 -9.14
C HIS A 48 2.18 -3.44 -8.98
N ILE A 49 1.11 -2.94 -9.58
CA ILE A 49 -0.22 -3.59 -9.53
C ILE A 49 -0.17 -5.00 -10.15
N GLY A 50 0.56 -5.18 -11.25
CA GLY A 50 0.72 -6.47 -11.93
C GLY A 50 1.33 -7.57 -11.05
N ILE A 51 2.18 -7.24 -10.08
CA ILE A 51 2.73 -8.21 -9.10
C ILE A 51 1.64 -8.82 -8.21
N GLY A 52 0.50 -8.14 -8.06
CA GLY A 52 -0.65 -8.69 -7.34
C GLY A 52 -1.26 -9.93 -8.00
N ILE A 53 -1.07 -10.12 -9.31
CA ILE A 53 -1.60 -11.26 -10.07
C ILE A 53 -0.97 -12.58 -9.60
N PRO A 54 0.36 -12.77 -9.62
CA PRO A 54 0.96 -14.00 -9.13
C PRO A 54 0.74 -14.22 -7.62
N ILE A 55 0.71 -13.16 -6.80
CA ILE A 55 0.39 -13.28 -5.36
C ILE A 55 -1.04 -13.83 -5.17
N SER A 56 -2.02 -13.27 -5.87
CA SER A 56 -3.42 -13.73 -5.83
C SER A 56 -3.54 -15.17 -6.37
N GLY A 57 -2.76 -15.51 -7.39
CA GLY A 57 -2.72 -16.86 -7.98
C GLY A 57 -2.19 -17.91 -7.01
N ILE A 58 -1.12 -17.60 -6.27
CA ILE A 58 -0.60 -18.48 -5.21
C ILE A 58 -1.66 -18.72 -4.15
N LEU A 59 -2.31 -17.66 -3.65
CA LEU A 59 -3.35 -17.79 -2.62
C LEU A 59 -4.58 -18.56 -3.12
N PHE A 60 -4.99 -18.32 -4.38
CA PHE A 60 -6.03 -19.10 -5.04
C PHE A 60 -5.72 -20.60 -5.02
N LEU A 61 -4.50 -20.98 -5.44
CA LEU A 61 -4.06 -22.38 -5.42
C LEU A 61 -4.02 -22.95 -3.99
N LEU A 62 -3.55 -22.18 -3.01
CA LEU A 62 -3.48 -22.61 -1.61
C LEU A 62 -4.86 -22.88 -1.02
N TYR A 63 -5.79 -21.92 -1.16
CA TYR A 63 -7.15 -22.09 -0.66
C TYR A 63 -7.90 -23.20 -1.39
N HIS A 64 -7.65 -23.38 -2.69
CA HIS A 64 -8.20 -24.50 -3.44
C HIS A 64 -7.72 -25.85 -2.88
N GLN A 65 -6.42 -26.02 -2.66
CA GLN A 65 -5.86 -27.28 -2.16
C GLN A 65 -6.28 -27.57 -0.72
N ARG A 66 -6.34 -26.55 0.15
CA ARG A 66 -6.87 -26.70 1.51
C ARG A 66 -8.36 -27.06 1.53
N TYR A 67 -9.14 -26.50 0.61
CA TYR A 67 -10.55 -26.87 0.45
C TYR A 67 -10.69 -28.34 0.02
N ARG A 68 -9.86 -28.80 -0.93
CA ARG A 68 -9.82 -30.21 -1.37
C ARG A 68 -9.37 -31.16 -0.25
N GLU A 69 -8.37 -30.77 0.55
CA GLU A 69 -7.96 -31.55 1.72
C GLU A 69 -9.09 -31.75 2.72
N ARG A 70 -9.90 -30.71 2.96
CA ARG A 70 -11.05 -30.84 3.86
C ARG A 70 -12.14 -31.76 3.31
N LEU A 71 -12.37 -31.76 1.99
CA LEU A 71 -13.31 -32.68 1.36
C LEU A 71 -12.85 -34.14 1.51
N GLU A 72 -11.57 -34.41 1.24
CA GLU A 72 -11.01 -35.77 1.34
C GLU A 72 -11.07 -36.30 2.79
N ILE A 73 -10.85 -35.45 3.79
CA ILE A 73 -11.01 -35.81 5.21
C ILE A 73 -12.46 -36.17 5.54
N GLU A 74 -13.42 -35.39 5.03
CA GLU A 74 -14.86 -35.63 5.26
C GLU A 74 -15.32 -36.95 4.62
N GLU A 75 -14.89 -37.22 3.38
CA GLU A 75 -15.16 -38.48 2.67
C GLU A 75 -14.60 -39.69 3.44
N LEU A 76 -13.38 -39.61 3.97
CA LEU A 76 -12.81 -40.66 4.80
C LEU A 76 -13.55 -40.86 6.12
N GLU A 77 -14.04 -39.79 6.75
CA GLU A 77 -14.87 -39.91 7.95
C GLU A 77 -16.23 -40.57 7.67
N GLU A 78 -16.82 -40.30 6.50
CA GLU A 78 -18.05 -40.96 6.07
C GLU A 78 -17.86 -42.45 5.76
N LEU A 79 -16.77 -42.80 5.07
CA LEU A 79 -16.41 -44.20 4.79
C LEU A 79 -16.21 -44.99 6.10
N LYS A 80 -15.48 -44.41 7.06
CA LYS A 80 -15.30 -45.01 8.40
C LYS A 80 -16.61 -45.22 9.15
N LYS A 81 -17.62 -44.36 8.93
CA LYS A 81 -18.96 -44.52 9.53
C LYS A 81 -19.78 -45.60 8.84
N ARG A 82 -19.64 -45.76 7.51
CA ARG A 82 -20.39 -46.73 6.70
C ARG A 82 -19.88 -48.16 6.83
N GLU A 83 -18.56 -48.36 6.87
CA GLU A 83 -17.95 -49.71 6.79
C GLU A 83 -17.73 -50.37 8.16
N GLY A 84 -17.98 -49.66 9.27
CA GLY A 84 -17.69 -50.18 10.61
C GLY A 84 -16.20 -50.51 10.81
N LYS A 85 -15.85 -51.15 11.93
CA LYS A 85 -14.45 -51.41 12.37
C LYS A 85 -13.60 -52.31 11.45
N ILE A 86 -14.06 -52.65 10.24
CA ILE A 86 -13.42 -53.61 9.34
C ILE A 86 -12.15 -53.03 8.69
N PHE A 87 -11.99 -51.71 8.60
CA PHE A 87 -10.76 -51.04 8.18
C PHE A 87 -9.97 -50.46 9.38
N LYS A 88 -9.58 -51.32 10.32
CA LYS A 88 -8.77 -50.88 11.47
C LYS A 88 -7.25 -51.01 11.29
N GLU A 89 -6.76 -51.72 10.26
CA GLU A 89 -5.35 -52.09 10.22
C GLU A 89 -4.55 -51.81 8.95
N GLU A 90 -5.12 -51.25 7.88
CA GLU A 90 -4.31 -50.93 6.69
C GLU A 90 -4.15 -49.43 6.49
N GLU A 91 -2.94 -49.00 6.87
CA GLU A 91 -2.22 -47.79 6.48
C GLU A 91 -2.88 -46.45 6.79
N SER A 92 -2.07 -45.51 7.29
CA SER A 92 -2.37 -44.09 7.22
C SER A 92 -2.65 -43.73 5.76
N LEU A 93 -3.91 -43.77 5.30
CA LEU A 93 -4.30 -43.34 3.97
C LEU A 93 -3.73 -41.94 3.76
N ILE A 94 -2.65 -41.89 3.00
CA ILE A 94 -1.90 -40.67 2.77
C ILE A 94 -2.82 -39.80 1.94
N LEU A 95 -3.43 -38.80 2.58
CA LEU A 95 -4.28 -37.83 1.90
C LEU A 95 -3.50 -37.23 0.73
N VAL A 96 -3.91 -37.55 -0.49
CA VAL A 96 -3.18 -37.14 -1.70
C VAL A 96 -3.15 -35.62 -1.79
N SER A 97 -4.26 -34.97 -1.41
CA SER A 97 -4.37 -33.51 -1.28
C SER A 97 -3.37 -32.91 -0.28
N ARG A 98 -3.13 -33.57 0.86
CA ARG A 98 -2.17 -33.10 1.88
C ARG A 98 -0.73 -33.16 1.38
N VAL A 99 -0.38 -34.24 0.66
CA VAL A 99 0.96 -34.35 0.05
C VAL A 99 1.16 -33.26 -0.99
N ARG A 100 0.17 -33.03 -1.88
CA ARG A 100 0.21 -31.96 -2.88
C ARG A 100 0.33 -30.57 -2.23
N LEU A 101 -0.46 -30.29 -1.19
CA LEU A 101 -0.38 -29.04 -0.44
C LEU A 101 1.03 -28.84 0.13
N ARG A 102 1.61 -29.87 0.75
CA ARG A 102 2.97 -29.80 1.31
C ARG A 102 4.03 -29.57 0.24
N GLN A 103 3.90 -30.19 -0.93
CA GLN A 103 4.79 -29.96 -2.08
C GLN A 103 4.67 -28.53 -2.60
N ILE A 104 3.45 -28.00 -2.72
CA ILE A 104 3.20 -26.61 -3.12
C ILE A 104 3.87 -25.66 -2.14
N GLU A 105 3.67 -25.86 -0.83
CA GLU A 105 4.25 -25.00 0.18
C GLU A 105 5.77 -25.07 0.27
N LYS A 106 6.37 -26.23 -0.04
CA LYS A 106 7.82 -26.45 0.06
C LYS A 106 8.57 -25.99 -1.19
N TRP A 107 8.00 -26.20 -2.37
CA TRP A 107 8.70 -26.01 -3.65
C TRP A 107 8.06 -24.93 -4.50
N PHE A 108 6.74 -24.98 -4.69
CA PHE A 108 6.06 -24.06 -5.59
C PHE A 108 6.05 -22.62 -5.06
N ILE A 109 5.69 -22.42 -3.79
CA ILE A 109 5.63 -21.08 -3.20
C ILE A 109 7.01 -20.40 -3.22
N PRO A 110 8.10 -21.01 -2.70
CA PRO A 110 9.41 -20.37 -2.75
C PRO A 110 9.88 -20.11 -4.19
N ALA A 111 9.62 -21.03 -5.12
CA ALA A 111 10.00 -20.85 -6.53
C ALA A 111 9.28 -19.66 -7.19
N ILE A 112 7.95 -19.55 -7.04
CA ILE A 112 7.21 -18.41 -7.58
C ILE A 112 7.60 -17.12 -6.87
N THR A 113 7.81 -17.16 -5.54
CA THR A 113 8.26 -15.96 -4.82
C THR A 113 9.64 -15.52 -5.29
N PHE A 114 10.55 -16.45 -5.60
CA PHE A 114 11.85 -16.12 -6.17
C PHE A 114 11.73 -15.43 -7.53
N ILE A 115 10.80 -15.88 -8.38
CA ILE A 115 10.50 -15.20 -9.64
C ILE A 115 9.95 -13.79 -9.40
N ILE A 116 9.00 -13.63 -8.47
CA ILE A 116 8.45 -12.32 -8.09
C ILE A 116 9.56 -11.39 -7.58
N THR A 117 10.43 -11.89 -6.69
CA THR A 117 11.60 -11.19 -6.17
C THR A 117 12.53 -10.72 -7.29
N PHE A 118 12.85 -11.60 -8.24
CA PHE A 118 13.68 -11.24 -9.38
C PHE A 118 13.07 -10.07 -10.16
N PHE A 119 11.77 -10.13 -10.48
CA PHE A 119 11.10 -9.06 -11.21
C PHE A 119 10.96 -7.76 -10.39
N LEU A 120 10.70 -7.86 -9.08
CA LEU A 120 10.62 -6.74 -8.14
C LEU A 120 11.94 -5.95 -8.04
N ILE A 121 13.08 -6.61 -8.24
CA ILE A 121 14.40 -5.95 -8.21
C ILE A 121 14.79 -5.51 -9.63
N TYR A 122 14.69 -6.42 -10.60
CA TYR A 122 15.16 -6.20 -11.97
C TYR A 122 14.40 -5.08 -12.69
N THR A 123 13.06 -5.08 -12.61
CA THR A 123 12.23 -4.15 -13.38
C THR A 123 12.42 -2.71 -12.90
N PRO A 124 12.35 -2.39 -11.59
CA PRO A 124 12.60 -1.04 -11.12
C PRO A 124 14.01 -0.53 -11.43
N LEU A 125 15.04 -1.37 -11.32
CA LEU A 125 16.41 -1.01 -11.72
C LEU A 125 16.49 -0.66 -13.20
N LYS A 126 15.85 -1.46 -14.07
CA LYS A 126 15.76 -1.17 -15.50
C LYS A 126 15.00 0.11 -15.80
N LEU A 127 13.87 0.35 -15.12
CA LEU A 127 13.07 1.56 -15.32
C LEU A 127 13.84 2.82 -14.89
N ILE A 128 14.50 2.77 -13.72
CA ILE A 128 15.39 3.83 -13.26
C ILE A 128 16.49 4.10 -14.29
N ALA A 129 17.20 3.06 -14.74
CA ALA A 129 18.27 3.22 -15.72
C ALA A 129 17.77 3.77 -17.07
N TYR A 130 16.62 3.29 -17.54
CA TYR A 130 16.05 3.69 -18.83
C TYR A 130 15.57 5.15 -18.84
N PHE A 131 14.99 5.63 -17.74
CA PHE A 131 14.42 6.99 -17.65
C PHE A 131 15.37 8.02 -17.06
N ARG A 132 16.52 7.60 -16.52
CA ARG A 132 17.53 8.51 -15.96
C ARG A 132 17.92 9.58 -16.99
N GLY A 133 17.75 10.85 -16.61
CA GLY A 133 18.11 12.00 -17.43
C GLY A 133 17.19 12.28 -18.62
N LYS A 134 16.16 11.46 -18.88
CA LYS A 134 15.19 11.70 -19.96
C LYS A 134 14.13 12.70 -19.51
N LYS A 135 13.83 13.68 -20.36
CA LYS A 135 12.61 14.49 -20.24
C LYS A 135 11.60 13.96 -21.25
N ILE A 136 10.48 13.46 -20.77
CA ILE A 136 9.39 12.97 -21.63
C ILE A 136 8.33 14.06 -21.67
N PRO A 137 8.22 14.82 -22.77
CA PRO A 137 7.15 15.79 -22.92
C PRO A 137 5.85 15.02 -23.11
N TYR A 138 4.99 15.08 -22.10
CA TYR A 138 3.61 14.63 -22.20
C TYR A 138 2.73 15.51 -21.31
N HIS A 139 1.51 15.76 -21.77
CA HIS A 139 0.50 16.48 -21.02
C HIS A 139 -0.60 15.50 -20.62
N PRO A 140 -0.70 15.11 -19.34
CA PRO A 140 -1.74 14.18 -18.93
C PRO A 140 -3.11 14.85 -19.05
N SER A 141 -4.04 14.21 -19.76
CA SER A 141 -5.45 14.63 -19.71
C SER A 141 -5.95 14.61 -18.27
N SER A 142 -6.70 15.64 -17.85
CA SER A 142 -7.29 15.74 -16.50
C SER A 142 -8.21 14.57 -16.14
N VAL A 143 -8.67 13.80 -17.12
CA VAL A 143 -9.49 12.59 -16.92
C VAL A 143 -8.70 11.48 -16.21
N ILE A 144 -7.40 11.36 -16.47
CA ILE A 144 -6.59 10.22 -15.98
C ILE A 144 -6.37 10.31 -14.46
N PRO A 145 -5.94 11.45 -13.89
CA PRO A 145 -5.90 11.61 -12.44
C PRO A 145 -7.24 11.34 -11.75
N LEU A 146 -8.36 11.82 -12.33
CA LEU A 146 -9.69 11.61 -11.77
C LEU A 146 -10.05 10.12 -11.73
N LEU A 147 -9.75 9.39 -12.80
CA LEU A 147 -9.98 7.95 -12.87
C LEU A 147 -9.13 7.20 -11.83
N LEU A 148 -7.85 7.57 -11.66
CA LEU A 148 -6.98 6.97 -10.64
C LEU A 148 -7.49 7.19 -9.21
N ILE A 149 -7.99 8.40 -8.89
CA ILE A 149 -8.65 8.67 -7.60
C ILE A 149 -9.87 7.75 -7.43
N GLY A 150 -10.68 7.62 -8.49
CA GLY A 150 -11.83 6.71 -8.51
C GLY A 150 -11.46 5.24 -8.30
N LEU A 151 -10.29 4.78 -8.78
CA LEU A 151 -9.79 3.42 -8.59
C LEU A 151 -9.14 3.20 -7.21
N THR A 152 -8.54 4.23 -6.61
CA THR A 152 -7.95 4.14 -5.27
C THR A 152 -8.99 3.68 -4.24
N PHE A 153 -10.22 4.20 -4.30
CA PHE A 153 -11.27 3.89 -3.34
C PHE A 153 -11.69 2.40 -3.30
N PRO A 154 -12.06 1.75 -4.43
CA PRO A 154 -12.40 0.32 -4.43
C PRO A 154 -11.20 -0.56 -4.07
N ILE A 155 -9.97 -0.21 -4.48
CA ILE A 155 -8.76 -0.94 -4.07
C ILE A 155 -8.60 -0.87 -2.55
N PHE A 156 -8.77 0.32 -1.97
CA PHE A 156 -8.66 0.54 -0.52
C PHE A 156 -9.74 -0.21 0.27
N ILE A 157 -11.00 -0.18 -0.16
CA ILE A 157 -12.08 -0.92 0.49
C ILE A 157 -11.79 -2.42 0.44
N LEU A 158 -11.40 -2.94 -0.71
CA LEU A 158 -11.09 -4.36 -0.88
C LEU A 158 -9.93 -4.79 0.02
N SER A 159 -8.88 -3.95 0.11
CA SER A 159 -7.78 -4.11 1.06
C SER A 159 -8.31 -4.22 2.50
N ARG A 160 -9.11 -3.25 2.98
CA ARG A 160 -9.64 -3.23 4.35
C ARG A 160 -10.54 -4.43 4.65
N TYR A 161 -11.37 -4.82 3.69
CA TYR A 161 -12.22 -6.00 3.80
C TYR A 161 -11.41 -7.29 3.99
N ILE A 162 -10.39 -7.49 3.14
CA ILE A 162 -9.53 -8.69 3.20
C ILE A 162 -8.71 -8.72 4.48
N LEU A 163 -8.16 -7.58 4.89
CA LEU A 163 -7.41 -7.45 6.15
C LEU A 163 -8.30 -7.75 7.36
N GLY A 164 -9.55 -7.25 7.36
CA GLY A 164 -10.55 -7.58 8.38
C GLY A 164 -10.83 -9.08 8.45
N MET A 165 -10.89 -9.76 7.30
CA MET A 165 -11.04 -11.22 7.25
C MET A 165 -9.80 -11.96 7.74
N SER A 166 -8.59 -11.45 7.46
CA SER A 166 -7.35 -12.12 7.86
C SER A 166 -7.12 -12.21 9.39
N LYS A 167 -7.97 -11.57 10.20
CA LYS A 167 -7.99 -11.74 11.66
C LYS A 167 -8.38 -13.16 12.08
N ASP A 168 -9.16 -13.88 11.27
CA ASP A 168 -9.42 -15.30 11.50
C ASP A 168 -8.18 -16.13 11.10
N LYS A 169 -7.74 -17.04 11.97
CA LYS A 169 -6.59 -17.92 11.74
C LYS A 169 -6.68 -18.70 10.41
N ARG A 170 -7.89 -19.04 9.95
CA ARG A 170 -8.11 -19.75 8.66
C ARG A 170 -7.87 -18.87 7.44
N TRP A 171 -7.98 -17.55 7.64
CA TRP A 171 -7.82 -16.51 6.63
C TRP A 171 -6.54 -15.69 6.80
N LYS A 172 -5.69 -16.05 7.77
CA LYS A 172 -4.44 -15.34 8.07
C LYS A 172 -3.58 -15.09 6.83
N ASP A 173 -3.54 -16.05 5.89
CA ASP A 173 -2.71 -15.91 4.68
C ASP A 173 -3.21 -14.82 3.71
N LEU A 174 -4.50 -14.48 3.76
CA LEU A 174 -5.07 -13.35 3.00
C LEU A 174 -4.51 -12.00 3.46
N GLN A 175 -3.88 -11.92 4.64
CA GLN A 175 -3.22 -10.73 5.14
C GLN A 175 -2.20 -10.17 4.15
N SER A 176 -1.42 -11.05 3.51
CA SER A 176 -0.42 -10.67 2.51
C SER A 176 -1.06 -9.95 1.32
N LEU A 177 -2.19 -10.45 0.83
CA LEU A 177 -2.96 -9.88 -0.27
C LEU A 177 -3.64 -8.57 0.10
N GLY A 178 -4.25 -8.52 1.28
CA GLY A 178 -4.87 -7.30 1.80
C GLY A 178 -3.83 -6.19 1.98
N SER A 179 -2.66 -6.52 2.54
CA SER A 179 -1.56 -5.56 2.73
C SER A 179 -1.04 -5.03 1.39
N PHE A 180 -0.87 -5.93 0.41
CA PHE A 180 -0.44 -5.56 -0.94
C PHE A 180 -1.45 -4.62 -1.63
N LEU A 181 -2.74 -4.93 -1.57
CA LEU A 181 -3.80 -4.05 -2.09
C LEU A 181 -3.83 -2.69 -1.38
N GLY A 182 -3.59 -2.66 -0.07
CA GLY A 182 -3.52 -1.41 0.69
C GLY A 182 -2.42 -0.49 0.17
N VAL A 183 -1.25 -1.06 -0.13
CA VAL A 183 -0.12 -0.32 -0.71
C VAL A 183 -0.38 0.07 -2.16
N ASN A 184 -1.04 -0.77 -2.98
CA ASN A 184 -1.54 -0.38 -4.30
C ASN A 184 -2.47 0.83 -4.23
N ALA A 185 -3.37 0.90 -3.24
CA ALA A 185 -4.26 2.05 -3.10
C ALA A 185 -3.48 3.35 -2.80
N ILE A 186 -2.47 3.27 -1.92
CA ILE A 186 -1.60 4.40 -1.56
C ILE A 186 -0.85 4.90 -2.81
N PHE A 187 -0.17 4.01 -3.55
CA PHE A 187 0.61 4.43 -4.72
C PHE A 187 -0.26 4.84 -5.92
N SER A 188 -1.44 4.25 -6.09
CA SER A 188 -2.46 4.74 -7.04
C SER A 188 -2.86 6.19 -6.72
N PHE A 189 -3.08 6.50 -5.44
CA PHE A 189 -3.43 7.85 -5.00
C PHE A 189 -2.27 8.84 -5.20
N LEU A 190 -1.05 8.45 -4.82
CA LEU A 190 0.16 9.26 -5.04
C LEU A 190 0.39 9.52 -6.54
N THR A 191 0.13 8.53 -7.39
CA THR A 191 0.21 8.66 -8.84
C THR A 191 -0.82 9.66 -9.37
N ALA A 192 -2.06 9.62 -8.86
CA ALA A 192 -3.09 10.59 -9.23
C ALA A 192 -2.71 12.03 -8.84
N ILE A 193 -2.22 12.21 -7.60
CA ILE A 193 -1.71 13.48 -7.10
C ILE A 193 -0.57 13.98 -7.99
N SER A 194 0.39 13.09 -8.29
CA SER A 194 1.55 13.40 -9.11
C SER A 194 1.17 13.93 -10.49
N LEU A 195 0.26 13.26 -11.19
CA LEU A 195 -0.20 13.67 -12.51
C LEU A 195 -0.99 14.98 -12.45
N THR A 196 -1.72 15.23 -11.36
CA THR A 196 -2.40 16.51 -11.13
C THR A 196 -1.39 17.65 -10.97
N PHE A 197 -0.35 17.46 -10.16
CA PHE A 197 0.74 18.44 -10.01
C PHE A 197 1.51 18.67 -11.31
N LYS A 198 1.63 17.65 -12.15
CA LYS A 198 2.19 17.82 -13.48
C LYS A 198 1.36 18.77 -14.35
N ASN A 199 0.03 18.69 -14.29
CA ASN A 199 -0.86 19.64 -14.97
C ASN A 199 -0.73 21.08 -14.43
N LEU A 200 -0.27 21.24 -13.19
CA LEU A 200 0.09 22.52 -12.59
C LEU A 200 1.55 22.95 -12.88
N ASN A 201 2.20 22.35 -13.88
CA ASN A 201 3.60 22.62 -14.27
C ASN A 201 4.65 22.32 -13.18
N LEU A 202 4.37 21.36 -12.29
CA LEU A 202 5.31 20.89 -11.26
C LEU A 202 5.81 19.45 -11.54
N PRO A 203 6.61 19.21 -12.60
CA PRO A 203 7.03 17.87 -13.02
C PRO A 203 8.00 17.19 -12.04
N LYS A 204 8.62 17.94 -11.11
CA LYS A 204 9.55 17.40 -10.11
C LYS A 204 8.86 16.39 -9.17
N VAL A 205 7.57 16.58 -8.90
CA VAL A 205 6.78 15.70 -8.02
C VAL A 205 6.66 14.29 -8.61
N GLU A 206 6.45 14.17 -9.93
CA GLU A 206 6.43 12.89 -10.62
C GLU A 206 7.73 12.12 -10.50
N TRP A 207 8.86 12.79 -10.74
CA TRP A 207 10.15 12.14 -10.62
C TRP A 207 10.45 11.70 -9.18
N PHE A 208 10.11 12.52 -8.20
CA PHE A 208 10.26 12.15 -6.79
C PHE A 208 9.48 10.88 -6.45
N ILE A 209 8.19 10.82 -6.81
CA ILE A 209 7.35 9.66 -6.53
C ILE A 209 7.80 8.45 -7.37
N PHE A 210 8.24 8.65 -8.61
CA PHE A 210 8.80 7.59 -9.46
C PHE A 210 10.02 6.94 -8.80
N TYR A 211 11.01 7.71 -8.36
CA TYR A 211 12.18 7.15 -7.69
C TYR A 211 11.81 6.48 -6.36
N PHE A 212 10.90 7.10 -5.60
CA PHE A 212 10.42 6.55 -4.33
C PHE A 212 9.73 5.19 -4.52
N LEU A 213 8.78 5.07 -5.45
CA LEU A 213 8.08 3.82 -5.76
C LEU A 213 9.08 2.74 -6.23
N ASN A 214 9.97 3.04 -7.17
CA ASN A 214 10.92 2.04 -7.67
C ASN A 214 11.92 1.59 -6.60
N PHE A 215 12.41 2.50 -5.75
CA PHE A 215 13.25 2.13 -4.61
C PHE A 215 12.48 1.27 -3.60
N PHE A 216 11.22 1.63 -3.32
CA PHE A 216 10.33 0.86 -2.46
C PHE A 216 10.12 -0.57 -2.98
N LEU A 217 9.87 -0.75 -4.29
CA LEU A 217 9.73 -2.08 -4.89
C LEU A 217 11.00 -2.94 -4.76
N ILE A 218 12.18 -2.33 -4.92
CA ILE A 218 13.46 -3.02 -4.70
C ILE A 218 13.57 -3.47 -3.24
N LEU A 219 13.19 -2.61 -2.30
CA LEU A 219 13.20 -2.95 -0.87
C LEU A 219 12.27 -4.13 -0.54
N ILE A 220 11.05 -4.15 -1.10
CA ILE A 220 10.14 -5.30 -0.96
C ILE A 220 10.72 -6.56 -1.61
N GLY A 221 11.37 -6.44 -2.76
CA GLY A 221 12.08 -7.55 -3.40
C GLY A 221 13.18 -8.14 -2.51
N ILE A 222 13.98 -7.27 -1.86
CA ILE A 222 15.00 -7.69 -0.89
C ILE A 222 14.34 -8.40 0.30
N GLU A 223 13.24 -7.87 0.84
CA GLU A 223 12.51 -8.52 1.94
C GLU A 223 12.00 -9.91 1.53
N TYR A 224 11.40 -10.05 0.34
CA TYR A 224 10.96 -11.36 -0.16
C TYR A 224 12.12 -12.33 -0.32
N PHE A 225 13.27 -11.87 -0.81
CA PHE A 225 14.49 -12.69 -0.89
C PHE A 225 14.92 -13.19 0.50
N LEU A 226 14.98 -12.31 1.48
CA LEU A 226 15.31 -12.66 2.87
C LEU A 226 14.28 -13.61 3.48
N ASN A 227 13.00 -13.44 3.17
CA ASN A 227 11.93 -14.33 3.63
C ASN A 227 12.03 -15.73 2.99
N ILE A 228 12.44 -15.83 1.72
CA ILE A 228 12.72 -17.13 1.07
C ILE A 228 13.85 -17.82 1.83
N ILE A 229 14.96 -17.13 2.11
CA ILE A 229 16.07 -17.67 2.89
C ILE A 229 15.57 -18.13 4.27
N ALA A 230 14.86 -17.25 4.99
CA ALA A 230 14.31 -17.56 6.30
C ALA A 230 13.36 -18.76 6.29
N SER A 231 12.62 -18.98 5.19
CA SER A 231 11.70 -20.12 5.07
C SER A 231 12.40 -21.49 5.05
N PHE A 232 13.69 -21.54 4.72
CA PHE A 232 14.49 -22.76 4.84
C PHE A 232 14.98 -23.03 6.26
N TYR A 233 15.18 -21.99 7.07
CA TYR A 233 15.69 -22.10 8.44
C TYR A 233 14.59 -22.21 9.50
N ILE A 234 13.43 -21.58 9.28
CA ILE A 234 12.34 -21.53 10.26
C ILE A 234 11.41 -22.74 10.04
N SER A 235 11.62 -23.78 10.83
CA SER A 235 10.71 -24.93 10.94
C SER A 235 9.85 -24.78 12.20
N GLY A 236 8.63 -24.24 12.10
CA GLY A 236 7.78 -23.96 13.27
C GLY A 236 6.28 -23.78 12.99
N LYS A 237 5.50 -23.66 14.08
CA LYS A 237 4.01 -23.67 14.10
C LYS A 237 3.32 -22.44 13.48
N GLU A 238 4.04 -21.35 13.22
CA GLU A 238 3.53 -20.17 12.52
C GLU A 238 4.34 -19.90 11.24
N LYS A 239 4.18 -20.79 10.26
CA LYS A 239 4.82 -20.66 8.96
C LYS A 239 4.19 -19.48 8.20
N ARG A 240 4.88 -18.34 8.13
CA ARG A 240 4.56 -17.26 7.18
C ARG A 240 5.10 -17.62 5.81
N TYR A 241 4.35 -17.30 4.76
CA TYR A 241 4.82 -17.54 3.40
C TYR A 241 5.87 -16.50 2.99
N PRO A 242 6.84 -16.86 2.12
CA PRO A 242 7.91 -15.95 1.71
C PRO A 242 7.45 -14.60 1.12
N PHE A 243 6.28 -14.57 0.47
CA PHE A 243 5.69 -13.36 -0.11
C PHE A 243 4.89 -12.51 0.90
N ASP A 244 4.86 -12.88 2.19
CA ASP A 244 4.24 -12.08 3.24
C ASP A 244 5.23 -11.03 3.76
N SER A 245 5.07 -9.78 3.31
CA SER A 245 5.94 -8.66 3.68
C SER A 245 5.42 -7.93 4.93
N LYS A 246 6.30 -7.77 5.92
CA LYS A 246 6.07 -6.93 7.08
C LYS A 246 6.00 -5.47 6.69
N ILE A 247 6.84 -5.01 5.76
CA ILE A 247 6.84 -3.62 5.30
C ILE A 247 5.48 -3.25 4.68
N LEU A 248 4.94 -4.12 3.82
CA LEU A 248 3.61 -3.92 3.25
C LEU A 248 2.52 -3.90 4.33
N TYR A 249 2.59 -4.83 5.28
CA TYR A 249 1.65 -4.90 6.40
C TYR A 249 1.66 -3.63 7.26
N LEU A 250 2.84 -3.13 7.62
CA LEU A 250 3.03 -1.90 8.39
C LEU A 250 2.38 -0.69 7.71
N LEU A 251 2.54 -0.59 6.39
CA LEU A 251 1.98 0.52 5.61
C LEU A 251 0.46 0.41 5.43
N ALA A 252 -0.05 -0.80 5.28
CA ALA A 252 -1.48 -1.02 5.12
C ALA A 252 -2.25 -0.85 6.45
N LEU A 253 -1.66 -1.27 7.58
CA LEU A 253 -2.27 -1.25 8.92
C LEU A 253 -1.36 -0.56 9.95
N PRO A 254 -1.17 0.76 9.87
CA PRO A 254 -0.40 1.47 10.88
C PRO A 254 -1.03 1.35 12.28
N GLU A 255 -2.36 1.36 12.36
CA GLU A 255 -3.13 1.31 13.63
C GLU A 255 -2.93 0.02 14.44
N GLU A 256 -2.64 -1.12 13.80
CA GLU A 256 -2.45 -2.39 14.51
C GLU A 256 -1.01 -2.57 15.01
N VAL A 257 -0.06 -1.83 14.45
CA VAL A 257 1.37 -2.02 14.71
C VAL A 257 1.95 -0.93 15.61
N ILE A 258 1.43 0.30 15.54
CA ILE A 258 1.82 1.39 16.46
C ILE A 258 1.59 0.99 17.93
N PRO A 259 0.44 0.39 18.33
CA PRO A 259 0.24 -0.08 19.70
C PRO A 259 1.19 -1.22 20.07
N SER A 260 1.48 -2.14 19.15
CA SER A 260 2.37 -3.27 19.40
C SER A 260 3.83 -2.84 19.57
N PHE A 261 4.30 -1.82 18.84
CA PHE A 261 5.59 -1.18 19.10
C PHE A 261 5.63 -0.48 20.44
N SER A 262 4.54 0.21 20.83
CA SER A 262 4.42 0.76 22.17
C SER A 262 4.54 -0.35 23.21
N GLU A 263 3.75 -1.42 23.12
CA GLU A 263 3.82 -2.58 24.02
C GLU A 263 5.21 -3.24 24.07
N ILE A 264 5.91 -3.38 22.93
CA ILE A 264 7.27 -3.92 22.87
C ILE A 264 8.27 -2.99 23.56
N ILE A 265 8.13 -1.68 23.40
CA ILE A 265 8.98 -0.69 24.09
C ILE A 265 8.65 -0.66 25.59
N GLU A 266 7.38 -0.75 25.97
CA GLU A 266 6.96 -0.88 27.37
C GLU A 266 7.55 -2.16 28.00
N TYR A 267 7.58 -3.24 27.24
CA TYR A 267 8.17 -4.51 27.66
C TYR A 267 9.71 -4.48 27.76
N GLN A 268 10.39 -3.89 26.77
CA GLN A 268 11.86 -3.85 26.71
C GLN A 268 12.48 -2.77 27.59
N PHE A 269 11.79 -1.65 27.80
CA PHE A 269 12.29 -0.52 28.56
C PHE A 269 11.59 -0.33 29.91
N GLY A 270 10.57 -1.15 30.23
CA GLY A 270 9.84 -1.10 31.51
C GLY A 270 9.08 0.19 31.76
N PHE A 271 9.17 1.17 30.86
CA PHE A 271 8.47 2.45 30.93
C PHE A 271 7.27 2.40 30.01
N ARG A 272 6.08 2.57 30.60
CA ARG A 272 4.87 2.85 29.84
C ARG A 272 5.08 4.16 29.09
N ILE A 273 5.29 4.11 27.78
CA ILE A 273 5.05 5.28 26.92
C ILE A 273 3.53 5.38 26.78
N THR A 274 2.85 5.51 27.92
CA THR A 274 1.42 5.71 27.95
C THR A 274 1.16 7.03 27.26
N GLN A 275 0.22 6.95 26.32
CA GLN A 275 -0.22 7.96 25.36
C GLN A 275 -0.57 9.33 25.95
N THR A 276 -0.46 9.55 27.26
CA THR A 276 -0.66 10.85 27.92
C THR A 276 0.50 11.81 27.71
N TRP A 277 1.76 11.44 27.93
CA TRP A 277 2.85 12.43 27.82
C TRP A 277 3.15 12.84 26.39
N PHE A 278 3.19 11.90 25.42
CA PHE A 278 3.47 12.23 24.02
C PHE A 278 2.35 13.02 23.35
N TYR A 279 1.09 12.64 23.56
CA TYR A 279 -0.05 13.41 23.09
C TYR A 279 -0.13 14.77 23.78
N GLN A 280 0.11 14.84 25.10
CA GLN A 280 0.21 16.13 25.80
C GLN A 280 1.41 16.94 25.32
N PHE A 281 2.53 16.33 24.94
CA PHE A 281 3.70 17.02 24.42
C PHE A 281 3.41 17.60 23.04
N ILE A 282 2.83 16.83 22.11
CA ILE A 282 2.37 17.33 20.81
C ILE A 282 1.35 18.44 21.00
N LYS A 283 0.31 18.20 21.81
CA LYS A 283 -0.77 19.16 22.05
C LYS A 283 -0.28 20.44 22.74
N LYS A 284 0.63 20.33 23.71
CA LYS A 284 1.08 21.45 24.55
C LYS A 284 2.28 22.21 23.97
N ARG A 285 3.10 21.59 23.11
CA ARG A 285 4.30 22.22 22.53
C ARG A 285 4.20 22.41 21.03
N ILE A 286 3.78 21.40 20.27
CA ILE A 286 3.80 21.46 18.80
C ILE A 286 2.64 22.28 18.26
N ILE A 287 1.42 22.12 18.78
CA ILE A 287 0.27 22.92 18.34
C ILE A 287 0.49 24.43 18.53
N PRO A 288 0.88 24.96 19.72
CA PRO A 288 1.12 26.39 19.86
C PRO A 288 2.29 26.89 19.01
N LEU A 289 3.31 26.06 18.77
CA LEU A 289 4.42 26.41 17.88
C LEU A 289 3.97 26.53 16.41
N LEU A 290 3.12 25.60 15.94
CA LEU A 290 2.52 25.65 14.61
C LEU A 290 1.58 26.85 14.46
N LEU A 291 0.77 27.13 15.49
CA LEU A 291 -0.13 28.29 15.50
C LEU A 291 0.67 29.59 15.47
N LEU A 292 1.76 29.67 16.24
CA LEU A 292 2.72 30.78 16.19
C LEU A 292 3.35 30.90 14.79
N GLN A 293 3.78 29.79 14.18
CA GLN A 293 4.38 29.79 12.85
C GLN A 293 3.41 30.29 11.78
N ILE A 294 2.17 29.79 11.78
CA ILE A 294 1.11 30.24 10.86
C ILE A 294 0.81 31.72 11.10
N THR A 295 0.73 32.15 12.37
CA THR A 295 0.50 33.56 12.73
C THR A 295 1.64 34.46 12.26
N LEU A 296 2.89 34.04 12.42
CA LEU A 296 4.07 34.78 11.94
C LEU A 296 4.10 34.85 10.42
N LEU A 297 3.79 33.75 9.72
CA LEU A 297 3.66 33.73 8.26
C LEU A 297 2.52 34.64 7.79
N TYR A 298 1.42 34.68 8.52
CA TYR A 298 0.30 35.58 8.26
C TYR A 298 0.67 37.05 8.51
N LEU A 299 1.38 37.36 9.60
CA LEU A 299 1.87 38.71 9.90
C LEU A 299 2.97 39.18 8.93
N LEU A 300 3.76 38.28 8.35
CA LEU A 300 4.69 38.62 7.28
C LEU A 300 3.96 39.15 6.04
N SER A 301 2.69 38.80 5.83
CA SER A 301 1.87 39.39 4.77
C SER A 301 1.57 40.88 4.99
N CYS A 302 1.75 41.40 6.20
CA CYS A 302 1.61 42.82 6.52
C CYS A 302 2.77 43.67 6.01
N ILE A 303 3.94 43.08 5.76
CA ILE A 303 5.14 43.82 5.36
C ILE A 303 5.19 43.88 3.83
N VAL A 304 5.16 45.10 3.28
CA VAL A 304 5.29 45.36 1.84
C VAL A 304 6.48 46.26 1.59
N ILE A 305 7.38 45.81 0.71
CA ILE A 305 8.56 46.58 0.30
C ILE A 305 8.31 47.09 -1.11
N VAL A 306 8.21 48.41 -1.25
CA VAL A 306 8.04 49.08 -2.54
C VAL A 306 9.41 49.42 -3.09
N ARG A 307 9.75 48.87 -4.26
CA ARG A 307 11.10 49.02 -4.84
C ARG A 307 11.33 50.45 -5.33
N PRO A 308 12.60 50.91 -5.41
CA PRO A 308 12.91 52.14 -6.12
C PRO A 308 12.31 52.06 -7.54
N TYR A 309 11.63 53.13 -7.99
CA TYR A 309 10.86 53.23 -9.24
C TYR A 309 9.44 52.63 -9.27
N GLU A 310 8.96 52.03 -8.18
CA GLU A 310 7.56 51.59 -8.05
C GLU A 310 6.74 52.61 -7.23
N ARG A 311 5.44 52.69 -7.54
CA ARG A 311 4.45 53.50 -6.83
C ARG A 311 3.30 52.60 -6.41
N CYS A 312 2.81 52.76 -5.19
CA CYS A 312 1.69 51.99 -4.68
C CYS A 312 0.50 52.88 -4.33
N PHE A 313 -0.71 52.37 -4.59
CA PHE A 313 -1.96 52.91 -4.09
C PHE A 313 -2.52 51.95 -3.03
N ILE A 314 -3.14 52.48 -1.98
CA ILE A 314 -3.70 51.67 -0.90
C ILE A 314 -5.17 51.37 -1.22
N GLU A 315 -5.48 50.09 -1.30
CA GLU A 315 -6.86 49.60 -1.34
C GLU A 315 -7.22 48.99 0.01
N PHE A 316 -8.47 49.17 0.41
CA PHE A 316 -9.05 48.46 1.54
C PHE A 316 -10.28 47.73 1.01
N LEU A 317 -10.26 46.39 1.05
CA LEU A 317 -11.30 45.55 0.45
C LEU A 317 -11.71 45.98 -0.98
N GLY A 318 -10.70 46.30 -1.82
CA GLY A 318 -10.89 46.69 -3.23
C GLY A 318 -11.42 48.10 -3.46
N LYS A 319 -11.51 48.96 -2.44
CA LYS A 319 -11.82 50.39 -2.58
C LYS A 319 -10.58 51.24 -2.29
N PRO A 320 -10.21 52.20 -3.16
CA PRO A 320 -9.05 53.06 -2.90
C PRO A 320 -9.34 53.99 -1.73
N ILE A 321 -8.48 53.97 -0.71
CA ILE A 321 -8.56 54.89 0.44
C ILE A 321 -7.60 56.06 0.21
N GLY A 322 -8.06 57.29 0.51
CA GLY A 322 -7.20 58.48 0.54
C GLY A 322 -7.14 59.32 -0.74
N ASN A 323 -8.22 59.37 -1.54
CA ASN A 323 -8.33 60.20 -2.75
C ASN A 323 -7.15 60.04 -3.73
N GLY A 324 -6.65 58.82 -3.92
CA GLY A 324 -5.57 58.55 -4.89
C GLY A 324 -4.18 59.04 -4.46
N LYS A 325 -3.94 59.24 -3.15
CA LYS A 325 -2.58 59.50 -2.64
C LYS A 325 -1.64 58.34 -2.99
N ILE A 326 -0.58 58.68 -3.70
CA ILE A 326 0.46 57.76 -4.16
C ILE A 326 1.56 57.69 -3.10
N PHE A 327 1.87 56.48 -2.64
CA PHE A 327 2.96 56.26 -1.69
C PHE A 327 4.26 55.93 -2.44
N GLY A 328 5.35 56.54 -2.00
CA GLY A 328 6.69 56.40 -2.58
C GLY A 328 7.41 55.12 -2.13
N PRO A 329 8.61 54.86 -2.68
CA PRO A 329 9.42 53.68 -2.37
C PRO A 329 9.83 53.66 -0.89
N GLY A 330 9.75 52.49 -0.26
CA GLY A 330 9.99 52.33 1.17
C GLY A 330 9.33 51.07 1.75
N LEU A 331 9.55 50.85 3.05
CA LEU A 331 8.89 49.79 3.80
C LEU A 331 7.55 50.32 4.30
N HIS A 332 6.47 49.68 3.87
CA HIS A 332 5.11 50.02 4.26
C HIS A 332 4.46 48.85 4.98
N LEU A 333 3.67 49.16 6.00
CA LEU A 333 2.89 48.18 6.75
C LEU A 333 1.44 48.26 6.29
N LYS A 334 0.88 47.12 5.91
CA LYS A 334 -0.54 46.95 5.57
C LYS A 334 -1.21 45.99 6.54
N PHE A 335 -2.53 45.98 6.53
CA PHE A 335 -3.29 44.92 7.19
C PHE A 335 -3.01 43.57 6.50
N PRO A 336 -3.10 42.46 7.26
CA PRO A 336 -2.86 41.16 6.68
C PRO A 336 -3.94 40.84 5.64
N TRP A 337 -3.55 40.12 4.60
CA TRP A 337 -4.47 39.71 3.53
C TRP A 337 -5.69 38.97 4.10
N PRO A 338 -6.94 39.25 3.68
CA PRO A 338 -7.35 39.94 2.45
C PRO A 338 -7.83 41.39 2.65
N ILE A 339 -7.53 42.02 3.80
CA ILE A 339 -8.11 43.32 4.20
C ILE A 339 -7.42 44.50 3.52
#